data_AF-A0A0F9FCY5-F1
#
_entry.id   AF-A0A0F9FCY5-F1
#
_cell.length_a   1.000
_cell.length_b   1.000
_cell.length_c   1.000
_cell.angle_alpha   90.00
_cell.angle_beta   90.00
_cell.angle_gamma   90.00
#
_symmetry.space_group_name_H-M   'P 1'
#
loop_
_entity.id
_entity.type
_entity.pdbx_description
1 polymer ?
#
loop_
_entity_poly.entity_id
_entity_poly.type
_entity_poly.pdbx_seq_one_letter_code
_entity_poly.pdbx_strand_id
1 'polypeptide(L)'
;MRGERDLGDKVVVSTVAGASQKAYPLAKTPNNYSYEDVSDQPEAQPNQPLSVPLSFHGGLAYGRYDERTAGAMLGAGILANEPNVLRAPIAPTTVTLTDAANPPMYFFEALAPNATIAYDAASTSKDSGATSLTWSHTVGSGDNRCLVVGLSFPVRPAGGATVTYAGTSMTEAADVGAAAGNVFLFYLTNPTSGANNIIASFSSSDVVAGATSWTGVNQTVAIGTAVGAGGSDNAATDDVASATGEMVVDVLYADNVTATVGASQTQRWNDIQGTDPRGCGSHEAGAASVTMSWALSGATDWVIAAIPLKPALAPVLYAISIEAGEVNVYKISLVSSNYGTLLNTKTFSVVTTQPMGRPAEWNNGTNTYWTLGLGDNGKIQQLTAIAASASNDTWTASADADARHLFVVGNELYRTTNENQVSILARGSDPMTEANWGGDFYMGDVGTNITDIGESAGTSYLAKEDGFYEWDGVEGTGRNSLPESGRAPRNGQGMLYWHGGFKIPAAS
;
A
#
# COMPACT_ATOMS: atom_id res chain seq x y z
N MET A 1 4.14 -55.67 -43.18
CA MET A 1 2.98 -56.35 -42.57
C MET A 1 3.39 -57.71 -42.01
N ARG A 2 3.58 -57.80 -40.69
CA ARG A 2 3.38 -58.99 -39.85
C ARG A 2 3.01 -58.46 -38.46
N GLY A 3 1.89 -58.94 -37.94
CA GLY A 3 1.08 -58.28 -36.90
C GLY A 3 1.55 -58.49 -35.46
N GLU A 4 0.86 -57.78 -34.58
CA GLU A 4 1.05 -57.75 -33.13
C GLU A 4 0.84 -59.14 -32.48
N ARG A 5 1.70 -59.48 -31.52
CA ARG A 5 1.54 -60.64 -30.63
C ARG A 5 1.00 -60.17 -29.29
N ASP A 6 -0.17 -60.67 -28.91
CA ASP A 6 -0.75 -60.49 -27.57
C ASP A 6 0.00 -61.33 -26.53
N LEU A 7 0.65 -60.66 -25.58
CA LEU A 7 1.18 -61.24 -24.34
C LEU A 7 0.52 -60.52 -23.16
N GLY A 8 -0.61 -61.02 -22.70
CA GLY A 8 -1.27 -60.56 -21.47
C GLY A 8 -2.11 -61.68 -20.86
N ASP A 9 -1.83 -62.01 -19.60
CA ASP A 9 -2.51 -63.05 -18.82
C ASP A 9 -3.99 -62.71 -18.56
N LYS A 10 -4.87 -63.72 -18.66
CA LYS A 10 -6.32 -63.59 -18.50
C LYS A 10 -6.76 -64.01 -17.10
N VAL A 11 -7.39 -63.09 -16.34
CA VAL A 11 -8.03 -63.39 -15.05
C VAL A 11 -9.47 -63.86 -15.27
N VAL A 12 -9.87 -64.94 -14.58
CA VAL A 12 -11.21 -65.53 -14.63
C VAL A 12 -11.98 -65.17 -13.36
N VAL A 13 -13.14 -64.54 -13.50
CA VAL A 13 -14.11 -64.39 -12.40
C VAL A 13 -15.37 -65.14 -12.80
N SER A 14 -15.67 -66.24 -12.08
CA SER A 14 -16.78 -67.14 -12.38
C SER A 14 -17.85 -67.06 -11.29
N THR A 15 -19.00 -66.42 -11.56
CA THR A 15 -20.28 -66.73 -10.88
C THR A 15 -21.45 -66.07 -11.62
N VAL A 16 -21.86 -66.56 -12.80
CA VAL A 16 -23.28 -66.76 -13.19
C VAL A 16 -23.30 -67.73 -14.37
N ALA A 17 -24.02 -68.84 -14.25
CA ALA A 17 -24.16 -69.85 -15.30
C ALA A 17 -25.00 -69.34 -16.48
N GLY A 18 -24.49 -69.45 -17.71
CA GLY A 18 -25.29 -69.34 -18.94
C GLY A 18 -25.10 -68.10 -19.83
N ALA A 19 -24.13 -67.21 -19.55
CA ALA A 19 -23.83 -66.07 -20.44
C ALA A 19 -22.59 -66.31 -21.31
N SER A 20 -22.67 -65.97 -22.60
CA SER A 20 -21.58 -66.03 -23.58
C SER A 20 -20.35 -65.25 -23.12
N GLN A 21 -19.14 -65.74 -23.42
CA GLN A 21 -17.89 -65.00 -23.20
C GLN A 21 -17.96 -63.61 -23.83
N LYS A 22 -17.92 -62.56 -23.01
CA LYS A 22 -17.67 -61.20 -23.47
C LYS A 22 -16.20 -60.86 -23.21
N ALA A 23 -15.48 -60.57 -24.28
CA ALA A 23 -14.15 -59.97 -24.19
C ALA A 23 -14.33 -58.52 -23.73
N TYR A 24 -13.80 -58.18 -22.56
CA TYR A 24 -13.61 -56.81 -22.15
C TYR A 24 -12.14 -56.47 -22.38
N PRO A 25 -11.81 -55.48 -23.23
CA PRO A 25 -10.44 -54.98 -23.27
C PRO A 25 -10.13 -54.42 -21.88
N LEU A 26 -9.08 -54.92 -21.24
CA LEU A 26 -8.51 -54.25 -20.08
C LEU A 26 -8.16 -52.83 -20.52
N ALA A 27 -8.57 -51.84 -19.73
CA ALA A 27 -8.18 -50.47 -19.95
C ALA A 27 -6.66 -50.43 -20.17
N LYS A 28 -6.22 -49.87 -21.30
CA LYS A 28 -4.81 -49.56 -21.51
C LYS A 28 -4.35 -48.78 -20.27
N THR A 29 -3.44 -49.35 -19.50
CA THR A 29 -2.53 -48.53 -18.69
C THR A 29 -1.95 -47.49 -19.64
N PRO A 30 -2.10 -46.18 -19.40
CA PRO A 30 -1.45 -45.17 -20.23
C PRO A 30 0.05 -45.33 -20.06
N ASN A 31 0.67 -46.09 -20.96
CA ASN A 31 2.09 -46.05 -21.18
C ASN A 31 2.32 -44.97 -22.25
N ASN A 32 2.31 -43.71 -21.83
CA ASN A 32 2.59 -42.59 -22.72
C ASN A 32 3.82 -41.84 -22.23
N TYR A 33 4.99 -42.40 -22.50
CA TYR A 33 6.18 -41.61 -22.82
C TYR A 33 6.99 -42.39 -23.87
N SER A 34 6.60 -42.24 -25.14
CA SER A 34 7.53 -42.45 -26.26
C SER A 34 8.19 -41.10 -26.55
N TYR A 35 9.52 -41.08 -26.58
CA TYR A 35 10.38 -39.89 -26.65
C TYR A 35 10.39 -39.19 -28.03
N GLU A 36 9.33 -39.28 -28.83
CA GLU A 36 9.39 -38.82 -30.23
C GLU A 36 8.41 -37.69 -30.62
N ASP A 37 7.52 -37.22 -29.74
CA ASP A 37 6.65 -36.07 -30.02
C ASP A 37 6.67 -35.03 -28.89
N VAL A 38 7.80 -34.35 -28.71
CA VAL A 38 7.84 -33.06 -28.00
C VAL A 38 7.83 -31.95 -29.05
N SER A 39 6.71 -31.77 -29.75
CA SER A 39 6.45 -30.51 -30.47
C SER A 39 5.01 -30.02 -30.44
N ASP A 40 4.05 -30.79 -29.95
CA ASP A 40 2.63 -30.42 -30.06
C ASP A 40 1.95 -30.27 -28.69
N GLN A 41 2.62 -29.63 -27.73
CA GLN A 41 1.85 -28.76 -26.84
C GLN A 41 1.29 -27.63 -27.71
N PRO A 42 0.01 -27.22 -27.58
CA PRO A 42 -0.41 -25.99 -28.23
C PRO A 42 0.50 -24.89 -27.69
N GLU A 43 1.43 -24.42 -28.52
CA GLU A 43 2.10 -23.15 -28.28
C GLU A 43 0.97 -22.17 -28.01
N ALA A 44 0.87 -21.71 -26.75
CA ALA A 44 0.05 -20.57 -26.44
C ALA A 44 0.50 -19.50 -27.42
N GLN A 45 -0.42 -19.07 -28.30
CA GLN A 45 -0.08 -18.02 -29.25
C GLN A 45 0.45 -16.83 -28.43
N PRO A 46 1.57 -16.20 -28.85
CA PRO A 46 2.08 -15.04 -28.15
C PRO A 46 0.92 -14.05 -28.00
N ASN A 47 0.59 -13.66 -26.78
CA ASN A 47 -0.46 -12.69 -26.41
C ASN A 47 -1.89 -13.22 -26.17
N GLN A 48 -2.09 -14.51 -25.82
CA GLN A 48 -3.38 -14.90 -25.22
C GLN A 48 -3.43 -14.48 -23.73
N PRO A 49 -4.54 -13.86 -23.26
CA PRO A 49 -4.76 -13.55 -21.84
C PRO A 49 -4.52 -14.78 -20.94
N LEU A 50 -3.60 -14.66 -20.00
CA LEU A 50 -3.39 -15.69 -18.99
C LEU A 50 -4.42 -15.50 -17.87
N SER A 51 -5.34 -16.46 -17.76
CA SER A 51 -6.27 -16.52 -16.64
C SER A 51 -5.62 -17.27 -15.49
N VAL A 52 -5.10 -16.53 -14.51
CA VAL A 52 -4.48 -17.12 -13.32
C VAL A 52 -5.50 -17.11 -12.18
N PRO A 53 -6.00 -18.28 -11.72
CA PRO A 53 -6.86 -18.33 -10.56
C PRO A 53 -6.05 -18.01 -9.29
N LEU A 54 -6.06 -16.75 -8.86
CA LEU A 54 -5.52 -16.34 -7.57
C LEU A 54 -6.58 -16.57 -6.47
N SER A 55 -6.44 -17.66 -5.72
CA SER A 55 -7.32 -17.93 -4.58
C SER A 55 -6.84 -17.21 -3.33
N PHE A 56 -7.57 -16.18 -2.89
CA PHE A 56 -7.30 -15.49 -1.63
C PHE A 56 -8.19 -16.09 -0.53
N HIS A 57 -7.59 -16.48 0.59
CA HIS A 57 -8.33 -16.93 1.76
C HIS A 57 -8.66 -15.71 2.61
N GLY A 58 -9.91 -15.23 2.53
CA GLY A 58 -10.38 -14.10 3.32
C GLY A 58 -10.41 -14.42 4.81
N GLY A 59 -9.47 -13.84 5.55
CA GLY A 59 -9.47 -13.71 7.00
C GLY A 59 -8.59 -12.52 7.37
N LEU A 60 -9.14 -11.55 8.12
CA LEU A 60 -8.44 -10.32 8.53
C LEU A 60 -7.09 -10.66 9.19
N ALA A 61 -5.98 -10.22 8.60
CA ALA A 61 -4.68 -10.21 9.24
C ALA A 61 -4.50 -8.85 9.97
N TYR A 62 -3.99 -8.88 11.20
CA TYR A 62 -3.51 -7.68 11.90
C TYR A 62 -1.99 -7.74 12.00
N GLY A 63 -1.32 -6.63 11.68
CA GLY A 63 0.10 -6.47 11.98
C GLY A 63 0.33 -6.37 13.49
N ARG A 64 1.40 -6.98 14.00
CA ARG A 64 1.90 -6.66 15.34
C ARG A 64 2.86 -5.49 15.23
N TYR A 65 2.47 -4.35 15.79
CA TYR A 65 3.38 -3.26 16.10
C TYR A 65 4.15 -3.63 17.38
N ASP A 66 5.48 -3.67 17.31
CA ASP A 66 6.35 -3.69 18.49
C ASP A 66 6.85 -2.27 18.72
N GLU A 67 6.44 -1.66 19.82
CA GLU A 67 6.73 -0.26 20.16
C GLU A 67 8.20 -0.03 20.53
N ARG A 68 9.04 -1.07 20.62
CA ARG A 68 10.44 -0.95 21.04
C ARG A 68 11.46 -0.77 19.92
N THR A 69 11.10 -0.96 18.65
CA THR A 69 12.09 -0.93 17.57
C THR A 69 11.53 -0.33 16.29
N ALA A 70 11.93 0.90 15.96
CA ALA A 70 11.82 1.37 14.58
C ALA A 70 12.74 0.49 13.70
N GLY A 71 12.20 -0.24 12.71
CA GLY A 71 13.06 -0.88 11.71
C GLY A 71 12.56 -2.00 10.80
N ALA A 72 11.50 -2.78 11.09
CA ALA A 72 11.01 -3.80 10.15
C ALA A 72 9.64 -4.36 10.56
N MET A 73 8.76 -4.65 9.58
CA MET A 73 7.57 -5.47 9.79
C MET A 73 7.89 -6.94 9.49
N LEU A 74 7.84 -7.80 10.51
CA LEU A 74 8.05 -9.25 10.36
C LEU A 74 6.71 -9.95 10.08
N GLY A 75 6.33 -9.99 8.80
CA GLY A 75 5.41 -10.97 8.23
C GLY A 75 3.90 -10.73 8.40
N ALA A 76 3.17 -11.00 7.31
CA ALA A 76 1.72 -11.17 7.28
C ALA A 76 1.37 -12.67 7.27
N GLY A 77 0.38 -13.10 8.06
CA GLY A 77 -0.06 -14.49 8.14
C GLY A 77 -1.57 -14.64 8.05
N ILE A 78 -2.03 -15.65 7.31
CA ILE A 78 -3.42 -16.10 7.22
C ILE A 78 -3.73 -17.04 8.40
N LEU A 79 -4.88 -16.89 9.07
CA LEU A 79 -5.40 -17.85 10.04
C LEU A 79 -5.72 -19.20 9.36
N ALA A 80 -4.70 -20.05 9.25
CA ALA A 80 -4.84 -21.41 8.76
C ALA A 80 -5.05 -22.35 9.96
N ASN A 81 -6.30 -22.81 10.12
CA ASN A 81 -6.73 -23.93 10.97
C ASN A 81 -6.82 -23.63 12.49
N GLU A 82 -8.06 -23.43 12.95
CA GLU A 82 -8.46 -23.71 14.33
C GLU A 82 -9.60 -24.74 14.31
N PRO A 83 -9.58 -25.78 15.18
CA PRO A 83 -10.72 -26.68 15.34
C PRO A 83 -11.97 -25.91 15.81
N ASN A 84 -13.13 -26.18 15.20
CA ASN A 84 -14.48 -25.66 15.54
C ASN A 84 -14.93 -24.32 14.90
N VAL A 85 -14.32 -23.86 13.82
CA VAL A 85 -14.83 -22.72 13.03
C VAL A 85 -15.51 -23.20 11.74
N LEU A 86 -16.84 -23.05 11.64
CA LEU A 86 -17.58 -23.21 10.38
C LEU A 86 -17.30 -22.01 9.48
N ARG A 87 -16.74 -22.24 8.27
CA ARG A 87 -16.47 -21.18 7.29
C ARG A 87 -17.58 -21.10 6.24
N ALA A 88 -17.90 -19.89 5.80
CA ALA A 88 -18.70 -19.68 4.60
C ALA A 88 -17.99 -20.27 3.37
N PRO A 89 -18.72 -20.80 2.36
CA PRO A 89 -18.11 -21.28 1.11
C PRO A 89 -17.31 -20.15 0.46
N ILE A 90 -16.02 -20.41 0.21
CA ILE A 90 -15.13 -19.48 -0.48
C ILE A 90 -15.38 -19.62 -1.98
N ALA A 91 -15.90 -18.57 -2.61
CA ALA A 91 -15.93 -18.50 -4.06
C ALA A 91 -14.49 -18.23 -4.58
N PRO A 92 -13.90 -19.10 -5.41
CA PRO A 92 -12.64 -18.78 -6.05
C PRO A 92 -12.85 -17.55 -6.93
N THR A 93 -12.10 -16.48 -6.66
CA THR A 93 -12.10 -15.31 -7.54
C THR A 93 -10.91 -15.42 -8.48
N THR A 94 -11.17 -15.45 -9.78
CA THR A 94 -10.12 -15.54 -10.79
C THR A 94 -9.66 -14.14 -11.17
N VAL A 95 -8.34 -13.91 -11.22
CA VAL A 95 -7.76 -12.66 -11.72
C VAL A 95 -7.23 -12.92 -13.13
N THR A 96 -7.80 -12.24 -14.11
CA THR A 96 -7.37 -12.37 -15.52
C THR A 96 -6.27 -11.36 -15.81
N LEU A 97 -5.10 -11.84 -16.21
CA LEU A 97 -3.98 -10.99 -16.65
C LEU A 97 -3.93 -11.04 -18.18
N THR A 98 -4.40 -9.96 -18.81
CA THR A 98 -4.69 -9.95 -20.26
C THR A 98 -3.45 -10.05 -21.16
N ASP A 99 -2.25 -9.83 -20.61
CA ASP A 99 -1.00 -9.72 -21.40
C ASP A 99 0.20 -10.45 -20.76
N ALA A 100 -0.03 -11.40 -19.85
CA ALA A 100 1.07 -12.13 -19.20
C ALA A 100 1.51 -13.34 -20.03
N ALA A 101 2.77 -13.37 -20.48
CA ALA A 101 3.34 -14.54 -21.15
C ALA A 101 3.75 -15.64 -20.16
N ASN A 102 4.03 -15.26 -18.91
CA ASN A 102 4.39 -16.17 -17.81
C ASN A 102 3.51 -15.90 -16.57
N PRO A 103 3.23 -16.94 -15.76
CA PRO A 103 2.53 -16.74 -14.49
C PRO A 103 3.35 -15.83 -13.56
N PRO A 104 2.69 -14.98 -12.74
CA PRO A 104 3.40 -14.16 -11.78
C PRO A 104 4.14 -15.02 -10.75
N MET A 105 5.36 -14.61 -10.45
CA MET A 105 6.28 -15.34 -9.58
C MET A 105 6.39 -14.72 -8.19
N TYR A 106 6.24 -13.40 -8.11
CA TYR A 106 6.31 -12.65 -6.87
C TYR A 106 5.12 -11.71 -6.73
N PHE A 107 4.79 -11.40 -5.48
CA PHE A 107 3.65 -10.59 -5.13
C PHE A 107 3.99 -9.67 -3.96
N PHE A 108 3.40 -8.49 -3.94
CA PHE A 108 3.40 -7.63 -2.76
C PHE A 108 2.15 -6.76 -2.70
N GLU A 109 1.77 -6.34 -1.49
CA GLU A 109 0.63 -5.47 -1.28
C GLU A 109 1.08 -4.05 -0.95
N ALA A 110 0.27 -3.07 -1.34
CA ALA A 110 0.46 -1.68 -0.95
C ALA A 110 -0.87 -0.93 -0.86
N LEU A 111 -0.83 0.29 -0.33
CA LEU A 111 -1.98 1.18 -0.24
C LEU A 111 -1.91 2.24 -1.35
N ALA A 112 -2.93 2.29 -2.20
CA ALA A 112 -3.08 3.29 -3.24
C ALA A 112 -4.14 4.33 -2.84
N PRO A 113 -4.00 5.61 -3.21
CA PRO A 113 -5.11 6.56 -3.18
C PRO A 113 -6.30 6.00 -3.97
N ASN A 114 -7.48 5.94 -3.33
CA ASN A 114 -8.71 5.46 -3.97
C ASN A 114 -9.67 6.59 -4.34
N ALA A 115 -9.45 7.78 -3.78
CA ALA A 115 -10.25 8.96 -4.08
C ALA A 115 -9.40 10.22 -3.96
N THR A 116 -9.67 11.18 -4.84
CA THR A 116 -9.18 12.55 -4.68
C THR A 116 -10.02 13.25 -3.62
N ILE A 117 -9.38 13.97 -2.70
CA ILE A 117 -10.11 14.80 -1.75
C ILE A 117 -10.82 15.92 -2.52
N ALA A 118 -12.14 16.00 -2.36
CA ALA A 118 -12.94 17.01 -3.02
C ALA A 118 -13.77 17.79 -1.99
N TYR A 119 -13.77 19.11 -2.15
CA TYR A 119 -14.66 19.99 -1.40
C TYR A 119 -16.11 19.72 -1.74
N ASP A 120 -16.96 19.73 -0.72
CA ASP A 120 -18.40 19.52 -0.83
C ASP A 120 -19.16 20.83 -0.53
N ALA A 121 -19.16 21.28 0.72
CA ALA A 121 -19.91 22.47 1.13
C ALA A 121 -19.20 23.29 2.22
N ALA A 122 -19.67 24.53 2.41
CA ALA A 122 -19.27 25.40 3.52
C ALA A 122 -20.48 26.11 4.13
N SER A 123 -20.39 26.41 5.42
CA SER A 123 -21.33 27.30 6.11
C SER A 123 -20.62 28.10 7.19
N THR A 124 -21.22 29.20 7.65
CA THR A 124 -20.67 30.08 8.68
C THR A 124 -21.77 30.58 9.61
N SER A 125 -21.41 30.88 10.85
CA SER A 125 -22.30 31.46 11.85
C SER A 125 -21.49 32.24 12.89
N LYS A 126 -22.16 33.06 13.68
CA LYS A 126 -21.54 33.96 14.65
C LYS A 126 -22.56 34.40 15.69
N ASP A 127 -22.09 34.69 16.90
CA ASP A 127 -22.92 35.22 17.98
C ASP A 127 -22.06 35.98 19.00
N SER A 128 -22.71 36.79 19.86
CA SER A 128 -22.05 37.58 20.90
C SER A 128 -22.46 37.13 22.30
N GLY A 129 -21.49 37.00 23.20
CA GLY A 129 -21.70 36.61 24.59
C GLY A 129 -22.39 35.26 24.79
N ALA A 130 -22.38 34.40 23.77
CA ALA A 130 -23.14 33.16 23.75
C ALA A 130 -22.42 32.03 24.51
N THR A 131 -23.17 31.07 25.03
CA THR A 131 -22.62 29.80 25.59
C THR A 131 -22.76 28.63 24.62
N SER A 132 -23.44 28.85 23.50
CA SER A 132 -23.62 27.86 22.44
C SER A 132 -23.89 28.55 21.12
N LEU A 133 -23.39 27.97 20.03
CA LEU A 133 -23.69 28.39 18.66
C LEU A 133 -24.28 27.22 17.89
N THR A 134 -25.45 27.41 17.29
CA THR A 134 -26.13 26.39 16.48
C THR A 134 -26.42 26.91 15.09
N TRP A 135 -26.01 26.16 14.07
CA TRP A 135 -26.32 26.48 12.67
C TRP A 135 -26.45 25.22 11.83
N SER A 136 -27.11 25.34 10.67
CA SER A 136 -27.28 24.23 9.75
C SER A 136 -26.07 24.11 8.81
N HIS A 137 -25.66 22.88 8.53
CA HIS A 137 -24.69 22.53 7.49
C HIS A 137 -25.21 21.31 6.71
N THR A 138 -25.06 21.36 5.38
CA THR A 138 -25.52 20.28 4.50
C THR A 138 -24.33 19.50 4.00
N VAL A 139 -24.16 18.27 4.49
CA VAL A 139 -23.15 17.34 3.98
C VAL A 139 -23.73 16.56 2.80
N GLY A 140 -22.99 16.50 1.69
CA GLY A 140 -23.31 15.73 0.51
C GLY A 140 -23.30 14.21 0.74
N SER A 141 -23.66 13.48 -0.31
CA SER A 141 -23.77 12.01 -0.30
C SER A 141 -22.56 11.28 -0.89
N GLY A 142 -21.44 11.96 -1.11
CA GLY A 142 -20.23 11.32 -1.63
C GLY A 142 -19.62 10.34 -0.61
N ASP A 143 -18.71 9.50 -1.08
CA ASP A 143 -18.02 8.53 -0.23
C ASP A 143 -16.88 9.16 0.57
N ASN A 144 -16.47 8.50 1.65
CA ASN A 144 -15.29 8.89 2.43
C ASN A 144 -15.35 10.34 2.93
N ARG A 145 -16.46 10.68 3.60
CA ARG A 145 -16.76 12.06 4.00
C ARG A 145 -15.95 12.49 5.22
N CYS A 146 -15.67 13.78 5.29
CA CYS A 146 -15.15 14.43 6.48
C CYS A 146 -15.79 15.81 6.64
N LEU A 147 -16.25 16.14 7.84
CA LEU A 147 -16.69 17.49 8.21
C LEU A 147 -15.61 18.11 9.08
N VAL A 148 -15.17 19.32 8.76
CA VAL A 148 -14.25 20.13 9.57
C VAL A 148 -14.99 21.38 10.05
N VAL A 149 -14.88 21.69 11.34
CA VAL A 149 -15.48 22.88 11.97
C VAL A 149 -14.39 23.71 12.63
N GLY A 150 -14.34 24.99 12.29
CA GLY A 150 -13.47 25.98 12.90
C GLY A 150 -14.24 26.91 13.82
N LEU A 151 -13.67 27.24 14.98
CA LEU A 151 -14.19 28.26 15.90
C LEU A 151 -13.10 29.29 16.17
N SER A 152 -13.42 30.58 16.00
CA SER A 152 -12.52 31.70 16.24
C SER A 152 -13.08 32.54 17.40
N PHE A 153 -12.28 32.72 18.44
CA PHE A 153 -12.64 33.44 19.66
C PHE A 153 -11.64 34.56 19.94
N PRO A 154 -12.06 35.70 20.51
CA PRO A 154 -11.14 36.75 20.95
C PRO A 154 -10.33 36.35 22.19
N VAL A 155 -10.87 35.44 22.99
CA VAL A 155 -10.20 34.83 24.14
C VAL A 155 -10.59 33.36 24.20
N ARG A 156 -9.63 32.50 24.51
CA ARG A 156 -9.90 31.07 24.71
C ARG A 156 -11.00 30.86 25.77
N PRO A 157 -12.13 30.21 25.44
CA PRO A 157 -13.19 29.91 26.41
C PRO A 157 -12.68 29.06 27.58
N ALA A 158 -13.20 29.35 28.78
CA ALA A 158 -12.88 28.57 29.98
C ALA A 158 -13.42 27.14 29.82
N GLY A 159 -12.53 26.15 29.96
CA GLY A 159 -12.86 24.75 29.75
C GLY A 159 -12.85 24.29 28.28
N GLY A 160 -12.51 25.17 27.34
CA GLY A 160 -12.45 24.86 25.91
C GLY A 160 -13.82 24.91 25.21
N ALA A 161 -13.90 24.26 24.05
CA ALA A 161 -15.12 24.13 23.26
C ALA A 161 -15.40 22.65 22.95
N THR A 162 -16.67 22.34 22.68
CA THR A 162 -17.08 21.03 22.15
C THR A 162 -18.00 21.23 20.97
N VAL A 163 -17.95 20.34 19.98
CA VAL A 163 -18.78 20.42 18.78
C VAL A 163 -19.47 19.10 18.52
N THR A 164 -20.76 19.17 18.18
CA THR A 164 -21.53 18.02 17.67
C THR A 164 -22.13 18.33 16.30
N TYR A 165 -22.30 17.29 15.50
CA TYR A 165 -23.05 17.34 14.23
C TYR A 165 -24.08 16.22 14.22
N ALA A 166 -25.36 16.57 14.02
CA ALA A 166 -26.48 15.62 14.13
C ALA A 166 -26.48 14.83 15.45
N GLY A 167 -26.03 15.45 16.55
CA GLY A 167 -25.88 14.82 17.87
C GLY A 167 -24.65 13.92 18.04
N THR A 168 -23.85 13.70 17.00
CA THR A 168 -22.57 12.97 17.08
C THR A 168 -21.46 13.93 17.49
N SER A 169 -20.67 13.58 18.51
CA SER A 169 -19.52 14.39 18.95
C SER A 169 -18.41 14.36 17.90
N MET A 170 -17.82 15.53 17.65
CA MET A 170 -16.66 15.69 16.77
C MET A 170 -15.36 15.57 17.58
N THR A 171 -14.27 15.18 16.93
CA THR A 171 -12.94 15.09 17.52
C THR A 171 -12.23 16.43 17.38
N GLU A 172 -11.62 16.94 18.45
CA GLU A 172 -10.75 18.12 18.39
C GLU A 172 -9.43 17.77 17.70
N ALA A 173 -9.08 18.54 16.66
CA ALA A 173 -7.82 18.44 15.93
C ALA A 173 -6.79 19.47 16.39
N ALA A 174 -7.24 20.67 16.77
CA ALA A 174 -6.37 21.75 17.24
C ALA A 174 -7.10 22.67 18.22
N ASP A 175 -6.35 23.19 19.18
CA ASP A 175 -6.68 24.31 20.08
C ASP A 175 -5.42 25.18 20.16
N VAL A 176 -5.44 26.29 19.43
CA VAL A 176 -4.29 27.18 19.26
C VAL A 176 -4.68 28.56 19.80
N GLY A 177 -3.86 29.10 20.69
CA GLY A 177 -4.04 30.47 21.21
C GLY A 177 -2.74 31.25 21.17
N ALA A 178 -2.86 32.58 21.13
CA ALA A 178 -1.75 33.51 21.29
C ALA A 178 -2.03 34.48 22.44
N ALA A 179 -1.35 35.63 22.47
CA ALA A 179 -1.55 36.66 23.50
C ALA A 179 -3.01 37.16 23.54
N ALA A 180 -3.64 37.29 22.38
CA ALA A 180 -5.07 37.42 22.18
C ALA A 180 -5.50 36.48 21.06
N GLY A 181 -6.77 36.09 21.06
CA GLY A 181 -7.31 35.16 20.08
C GLY A 181 -7.11 33.69 20.44
N ASN A 182 -8.04 32.86 19.98
CA ASN A 182 -7.93 31.43 19.97
C ASN A 182 -8.71 30.82 18.80
N VAL A 183 -8.15 29.78 18.20
CA VAL A 183 -8.77 28.97 17.16
C VAL A 183 -8.88 27.52 17.63
N PHE A 184 -10.08 26.95 17.47
CA PHE A 184 -10.29 25.51 17.53
C PHE A 184 -10.60 24.94 16.16
N LEU A 185 -10.09 23.74 15.88
CA LEU A 185 -10.45 22.91 14.74
C LEU A 185 -11.01 21.58 15.26
N PHE A 186 -12.19 21.19 14.77
CA PHE A 186 -12.82 19.89 15.02
C PHE A 186 -13.04 19.16 13.70
N TYR A 187 -13.03 17.84 13.74
CA TYR A 187 -13.40 17.02 12.58
C TYR A 187 -14.29 15.83 12.95
N LEU A 188 -15.05 15.36 11.96
CA LEU A 188 -15.85 14.15 12.04
C LEU A 188 -15.73 13.38 10.73
N THR A 189 -15.29 12.13 10.81
CA THR A 189 -15.28 11.18 9.69
C THR A 189 -16.67 10.59 9.47
N ASN A 190 -17.01 10.33 8.21
CA ASN A 190 -18.30 9.83 7.75
C ASN A 190 -19.54 10.52 8.38
N PRO A 191 -19.60 11.86 8.42
CA PRO A 191 -20.76 12.58 8.93
C PRO A 191 -22.03 12.20 8.14
N THR A 192 -23.17 12.14 8.82
CA THR A 192 -24.47 11.87 8.18
C THR A 192 -24.76 12.92 7.08
N SER A 193 -25.20 12.46 5.91
CA SER A 193 -25.59 13.35 4.80
C SER A 193 -26.87 14.12 5.11
N GLY A 194 -27.08 15.20 4.35
CA GLY A 194 -28.24 16.07 4.45
C GLY A 194 -27.99 17.26 5.36
N ALA A 195 -29.01 18.11 5.48
CA ALA A 195 -28.97 19.29 6.32
C ALA A 195 -29.14 18.88 7.79
N ASN A 196 -28.10 19.05 8.59
CA ASN A 196 -28.13 18.80 10.02
C ASN A 196 -27.50 19.98 10.78
N ASN A 197 -27.81 20.07 12.06
CA ASN A 197 -27.24 21.11 12.90
C ASN A 197 -25.83 20.75 13.36
N ILE A 198 -24.94 21.73 13.26
CA ILE A 198 -23.72 21.83 14.06
C ILE A 198 -24.08 22.57 15.33
N ILE A 199 -23.66 22.06 16.48
CA ILE A 199 -23.85 22.68 17.79
C ILE A 199 -22.49 22.76 18.48
N ALA A 200 -21.96 23.96 18.62
CA ALA A 200 -20.77 24.26 19.40
C ALA A 200 -21.19 24.73 20.80
N SER A 201 -20.55 24.22 21.85
CA SER A 201 -20.80 24.60 23.25
C SER A 201 -19.51 25.02 23.94
N PHE A 202 -19.55 26.13 24.67
CA PHE A 202 -18.39 26.79 25.28
C PHE A 202 -18.84 27.73 26.42
N SER A 203 -17.91 28.28 27.19
CA SER A 203 -18.23 29.35 28.15
C SER A 203 -18.54 30.67 27.43
N SER A 204 -19.39 31.53 28.00
CA SER A 204 -19.82 32.82 27.39
C SER A 204 -18.68 33.56 26.68
N SER A 205 -18.80 33.73 25.36
CA SER A 205 -17.83 34.42 24.51
C SER A 205 -18.49 34.95 23.24
N ASP A 206 -17.89 35.97 22.65
CA ASP A 206 -18.11 36.28 21.23
C ASP A 206 -17.41 35.22 20.37
N VAL A 207 -18.01 34.85 19.24
CA VAL A 207 -17.51 33.78 18.38
C VAL A 207 -17.87 34.01 16.92
N VAL A 208 -16.95 33.65 16.03
CA VAL A 208 -17.26 33.35 14.63
C VAL A 208 -16.88 31.90 14.38
N ALA A 209 -17.74 31.15 13.71
CA ALA A 209 -17.51 29.74 13.39
C ALA A 209 -17.81 29.48 11.92
N GLY A 210 -17.08 28.52 11.34
CA GLY A 210 -17.38 28.02 10.02
C GLY A 210 -17.17 26.52 9.92
N ALA A 211 -17.75 25.92 8.89
CA ALA A 211 -17.68 24.50 8.63
C ALA A 211 -17.39 24.25 7.16
N THR A 212 -16.60 23.21 6.87
CA THR A 212 -16.38 22.70 5.52
C THR A 212 -16.54 21.18 5.49
N SER A 213 -17.25 20.66 4.51
CA SER A 213 -17.36 19.23 4.27
C SER A 213 -16.54 18.82 3.04
N TRP A 214 -16.07 17.58 3.08
CA TRP A 214 -15.15 16.98 2.13
C TRP A 214 -15.56 15.54 1.84
N THR A 215 -15.17 15.05 0.68
CA THR A 215 -15.25 13.64 0.27
C THR A 215 -13.86 13.13 -0.07
N GLY A 216 -13.68 11.81 -0.15
CA GLY A 216 -12.39 11.20 -0.48
C GLY A 216 -11.35 11.25 0.64
N VAL A 217 -11.74 11.52 1.88
CA VAL A 217 -10.86 11.59 3.06
C VAL A 217 -10.72 10.22 3.72
N ASN A 218 -9.54 9.89 4.22
CA ASN A 218 -9.28 8.64 4.93
C ASN A 218 -10.18 8.52 6.19
N GLN A 219 -10.86 7.39 6.35
CA GLN A 219 -11.83 7.19 7.43
C GLN A 219 -11.21 6.61 8.72
N THR A 220 -9.93 6.22 8.69
CA THR A 220 -9.19 5.72 9.86
C THR A 220 -8.13 6.72 10.31
N VAL A 221 -7.38 7.32 9.38
CA VAL A 221 -6.36 8.35 9.64
C VAL A 221 -6.72 9.60 8.84
N ALA A 222 -7.76 10.31 9.28
CA ALA A 222 -8.37 11.40 8.50
C ALA A 222 -7.50 12.65 8.34
N ILE A 223 -6.66 12.94 9.34
CA ILE A 223 -5.84 14.15 9.40
C ILE A 223 -4.38 13.79 9.68
N GLY A 224 -3.46 14.64 9.24
CA GLY A 224 -2.09 14.64 9.74
C GLY A 224 -1.92 15.57 10.95
N THR A 225 -0.68 15.95 11.20
CA THR A 225 -0.33 16.80 12.35
C THR A 225 -0.92 18.19 12.19
N ALA A 226 -1.68 18.64 13.20
CA ALA A 226 -2.13 20.01 13.29
C ALA A 226 -0.96 20.95 13.63
N VAL A 227 -0.97 22.13 13.03
CA VAL A 227 -0.02 23.21 13.34
C VAL A 227 -0.79 24.49 13.64
N GLY A 228 -0.12 25.45 14.27
CA GLY A 228 -0.68 26.77 14.48
C GLY A 228 0.36 27.80 14.84
N ALA A 229 0.03 29.05 14.51
CA ALA A 229 0.86 30.23 14.74
C ALA A 229 0.00 31.39 15.23
N GLY A 230 0.66 32.39 15.82
CA GLY A 230 0.01 33.64 16.21
C GLY A 230 0.99 34.80 16.18
N GLY A 231 0.46 36.01 16.07
CA GLY A 231 1.26 37.23 15.96
C GLY A 231 0.42 38.49 16.13
N SER A 232 1.08 39.64 16.02
CA SER A 232 0.48 40.98 16.20
C SER A 232 0.80 41.93 15.03
N ASP A 233 1.13 41.36 13.87
CA ASP A 233 1.47 42.06 12.64
C ASP A 233 0.33 41.96 11.61
N ASN A 234 0.60 42.22 10.33
CA ASN A 234 -0.40 42.18 9.28
C ASN A 234 -0.29 40.94 8.36
N ALA A 235 0.51 39.94 8.75
CA ALA A 235 0.81 38.75 7.96
C ALA A 235 0.54 37.49 8.79
N ALA A 236 -0.73 37.10 8.88
CA ALA A 236 -1.09 35.84 9.52
C ALA A 236 -0.67 34.68 8.62
N THR A 237 0.23 33.82 9.08
CA THR A 237 0.76 32.73 8.27
C THR A 237 1.30 31.57 9.10
N ASP A 238 1.23 30.36 8.55
CA ASP A 238 1.86 29.16 9.09
C ASP A 238 2.23 28.18 7.96
N ASP A 239 3.28 27.37 8.18
CA ASP A 239 3.76 26.36 7.24
C ASP A 239 3.35 24.96 7.68
N VAL A 240 2.62 24.26 6.81
CA VAL A 240 2.02 22.96 7.10
C VAL A 240 2.76 21.86 6.35
N ALA A 241 3.30 20.89 7.09
CA ALA A 241 3.81 19.65 6.51
C ALA A 241 2.64 18.82 5.97
N SER A 242 2.67 18.50 4.68
CA SER A 242 1.59 17.81 3.96
C SER A 242 2.20 16.93 2.85
N ALA A 243 1.37 16.36 1.97
CA ALA A 243 1.84 15.59 0.83
C ALA A 243 0.94 15.80 -0.40
N THR A 244 1.47 15.50 -1.58
CA THR A 244 0.66 15.52 -2.81
C THR A 244 -0.53 14.57 -2.68
N GLY A 245 -1.73 15.08 -3.01
CA GLY A 245 -3.00 14.35 -2.87
C GLY A 245 -3.72 14.57 -1.54
N GLU A 246 -3.07 15.22 -0.57
CA GLU A 246 -3.70 15.73 0.65
C GLU A 246 -4.38 17.08 0.40
N MET A 247 -5.12 17.57 1.40
CA MET A 247 -5.77 18.88 1.37
C MET A 247 -5.51 19.61 2.68
N VAL A 248 -4.91 20.78 2.65
CA VAL A 248 -4.67 21.58 3.87
C VAL A 248 -5.84 22.52 4.09
N VAL A 249 -6.42 22.50 5.29
CA VAL A 249 -7.52 23.37 5.71
C VAL A 249 -7.05 24.23 6.87
N ASP A 250 -7.31 25.54 6.82
CA ASP A 250 -6.97 26.47 7.90
C ASP A 250 -8.20 27.16 8.49
N VAL A 251 -7.99 27.69 9.69
CA VAL A 251 -8.91 28.59 10.38
C VAL A 251 -8.09 29.72 11.01
N LEU A 252 -8.57 30.94 10.82
CA LEU A 252 -7.99 32.17 11.35
C LEU A 252 -8.93 32.81 12.38
N TYR A 253 -8.36 33.30 13.45
CA TYR A 253 -8.85 34.42 14.24
C TYR A 253 -8.02 35.68 13.90
N ALA A 254 -8.69 36.82 13.80
CA ALA A 254 -8.07 38.15 13.88
C ALA A 254 -9.04 39.14 14.54
N ASP A 255 -8.53 40.28 15.02
CA ASP A 255 -9.39 41.36 15.51
C ASP A 255 -10.15 42.08 14.36
N ASN A 256 -10.64 43.31 14.59
CA ASN A 256 -11.40 44.12 13.63
C ASN A 256 -10.58 44.61 12.42
N VAL A 257 -10.20 43.70 11.53
CA VAL A 257 -9.39 43.99 10.35
C VAL A 257 -10.06 43.40 9.11
N THR A 258 -9.69 43.83 7.91
CA THR A 258 -10.04 43.07 6.69
C THR A 258 -8.99 41.98 6.49
N ALA A 259 -9.41 40.73 6.37
CA ALA A 259 -8.54 39.60 6.08
C ALA A 259 -8.72 39.16 4.62
N THR A 260 -7.61 39.03 3.89
CA THR A 260 -7.56 38.60 2.49
C THR A 260 -6.80 37.30 2.39
N VAL A 261 -7.42 36.27 1.84
CA VAL A 261 -6.82 34.94 1.67
C VAL A 261 -5.57 34.98 0.76
N GLY A 262 -4.57 34.14 1.04
CA GLY A 262 -3.39 33.98 0.20
C GLY A 262 -3.73 33.51 -1.23
N ALA A 263 -2.87 33.83 -2.19
CA ALA A 263 -3.18 33.68 -3.62
C ALA A 263 -3.34 32.22 -4.09
N SER A 264 -2.67 31.26 -3.43
CA SER A 264 -2.76 29.82 -3.74
C SER A 264 -3.88 29.10 -2.96
N GLN A 265 -4.50 29.80 -2.02
CA GLN A 265 -5.56 29.28 -1.17
C GLN A 265 -6.93 29.68 -1.73
N THR A 266 -7.95 28.90 -1.40
CA THR A 266 -9.34 29.24 -1.71
C THR A 266 -10.13 29.43 -0.43
N GLN A 267 -10.60 30.67 -0.21
CA GLN A 267 -11.47 31.04 0.91
C GLN A 267 -12.78 30.25 0.87
N ARG A 268 -13.17 29.68 2.02
CA ARG A 268 -14.45 28.98 2.22
C ARG A 268 -15.43 29.80 3.05
N TRP A 269 -14.94 30.54 4.03
CA TRP A 269 -15.74 31.47 4.83
C TRP A 269 -14.85 32.57 5.41
N ASN A 270 -15.42 33.75 5.63
CA ASN A 270 -14.76 34.92 6.18
C ASN A 270 -15.86 35.82 6.72
N ASP A 271 -16.01 35.88 8.03
CA ASP A 271 -17.08 36.60 8.70
C ASP A 271 -16.58 37.31 9.95
N ILE A 272 -17.35 38.29 10.43
CA ILE A 272 -17.01 39.10 11.60
C ILE A 272 -18.23 39.28 12.50
N GLN A 273 -18.05 39.08 13.80
CA GLN A 273 -19.07 39.37 14.80
C GLN A 273 -18.96 40.82 15.24
N GLY A 274 -19.85 41.68 14.74
CA GLY A 274 -19.80 43.11 15.04
C GLY A 274 -18.47 43.72 14.63
N THR A 275 -17.62 44.04 15.60
CA THR A 275 -16.24 44.50 15.39
C THR A 275 -15.21 43.44 15.72
N ASP A 276 -15.53 42.39 16.47
CA ASP A 276 -14.57 41.38 16.96
C ASP A 276 -15.34 40.17 17.52
N PRO A 277 -14.95 38.90 17.27
CA PRO A 277 -13.86 38.40 16.44
C PRO A 277 -14.12 38.46 14.93
N ARG A 278 -13.04 38.52 14.13
CA ARG A 278 -13.05 38.01 12.74
C ARG A 278 -12.63 36.55 12.73
N GLY A 279 -13.44 35.73 12.06
CA GLY A 279 -13.12 34.34 11.77
C GLY A 279 -13.03 34.09 10.27
N CYS A 280 -12.03 33.34 9.83
CA CYS A 280 -11.90 32.94 8.43
C CYS A 280 -11.49 31.48 8.31
N GLY A 281 -11.77 30.87 7.17
CA GLY A 281 -11.23 29.55 6.84
C GLY A 281 -11.12 29.34 5.34
N SER A 282 -10.06 28.66 4.94
CA SER A 282 -9.68 28.38 3.57
C SER A 282 -9.11 26.97 3.44
N HIS A 283 -8.67 26.65 2.23
CA HIS A 283 -7.91 25.43 1.96
C HIS A 283 -6.95 25.64 0.80
N GLU A 284 -5.96 24.76 0.72
CA GLU A 284 -5.00 24.65 -0.38
C GLU A 284 -4.64 23.19 -0.63
N ALA A 285 -4.28 22.87 -1.88
CA ALA A 285 -3.84 21.53 -2.26
C ALA A 285 -2.54 21.14 -1.52
N GLY A 286 -2.45 19.89 -1.08
CA GLY A 286 -1.28 19.38 -0.38
C GLY A 286 -0.02 19.35 -1.23
N ALA A 287 1.09 19.74 -0.61
CA ALA A 287 2.47 19.60 -1.08
C ALA A 287 3.36 19.28 0.12
N ALA A 288 4.65 18.99 -0.09
CA ALA A 288 5.58 18.65 1.00
C ALA A 288 5.57 19.72 2.13
N SER A 289 5.40 20.99 1.75
CA SER A 289 5.12 22.10 2.65
C SER A 289 4.09 23.01 1.97
N VAL A 290 3.06 23.42 2.71
CA VAL A 290 2.00 24.32 2.24
C VAL A 290 1.93 25.52 3.19
N THR A 291 2.09 26.73 2.66
CA THR A 291 1.98 27.96 3.45
C THR A 291 0.53 28.43 3.46
N MET A 292 -0.13 28.35 4.61
CA MET A 292 -1.46 28.94 4.80
C MET A 292 -1.29 30.38 5.28
N SER A 293 -1.99 31.34 4.63
CA SER A 293 -1.78 32.77 4.89
C SER A 293 -3.02 33.65 4.69
N TRP A 294 -3.06 34.73 5.45
CA TRP A 294 -4.04 35.81 5.33
C TRP A 294 -3.36 37.16 5.46
N ALA A 295 -3.48 38.00 4.43
CA ALA A 295 -3.04 39.39 4.47
C ALA A 295 -4.09 40.25 5.18
N LEU A 296 -3.67 40.90 6.26
CA LEU A 296 -4.54 41.76 7.07
C LEU A 296 -4.36 43.23 6.65
N SER A 297 -5.44 43.99 6.58
CA SER A 297 -5.39 45.41 6.18
C SER A 297 -4.66 46.33 7.19
N GLY A 298 -4.30 45.82 8.35
CA GLY A 298 -3.55 46.50 9.41
C GLY A 298 -2.94 45.48 10.38
N ALA A 299 -1.95 45.92 11.15
CA ALA A 299 -1.32 45.09 12.18
C ALA A 299 -2.26 44.92 13.38
N THR A 300 -2.50 43.67 13.78
CA THR A 300 -3.45 43.32 14.84
C THR A 300 -3.15 41.92 15.37
N ASP A 301 -3.74 41.52 16.50
CA ASP A 301 -3.54 40.18 17.01
C ASP A 301 -4.27 39.15 16.13
N TRP A 302 -3.58 38.06 15.83
CA TRP A 302 -4.08 36.98 15.00
C TRP A 302 -3.61 35.63 15.50
N VAL A 303 -4.43 34.61 15.23
CA VAL A 303 -4.11 33.19 15.47
C VAL A 303 -4.59 32.39 14.29
N ILE A 304 -3.73 31.53 13.74
CA ILE A 304 -4.08 30.61 12.67
C ILE A 304 -3.79 29.18 13.13
N ALA A 305 -4.65 28.25 12.75
CA ALA A 305 -4.42 26.82 12.89
C ALA A 305 -4.73 26.11 11.57
N ALA A 306 -3.99 25.06 11.25
CA ALA A 306 -4.19 24.30 10.03
C ALA A 306 -3.98 22.80 10.22
N ILE A 307 -4.70 22.02 9.42
CA ILE A 307 -4.63 20.56 9.40
C ILE A 307 -4.56 20.04 7.96
N PRO A 308 -3.72 19.04 7.65
CA PRO A 308 -3.78 18.32 6.38
C PRO A 308 -4.79 17.16 6.47
N LEU A 309 -5.78 17.14 5.59
CA LEU A 309 -6.68 16.01 5.38
C LEU A 309 -5.98 14.94 4.52
N LYS A 310 -6.03 13.69 4.96
CA LYS A 310 -5.40 12.56 4.28
C LYS A 310 -6.38 11.91 3.28
N PRO A 311 -5.94 11.52 2.08
CA PRO A 311 -6.81 10.88 1.10
C PRO A 311 -7.17 9.46 1.52
N ALA A 312 -8.36 9.01 1.11
CA ALA A 312 -8.79 7.64 1.31
C ALA A 312 -7.87 6.68 0.54
N LEU A 313 -7.46 5.60 1.19
CA LEU A 313 -6.57 4.59 0.64
C LEU A 313 -7.33 3.28 0.39
N ALA A 314 -6.89 2.53 -0.62
CA ALA A 314 -7.36 1.19 -0.94
C ALA A 314 -6.18 0.22 -1.07
N PRO A 315 -6.36 -1.04 -0.64
CA PRO A 315 -5.36 -2.07 -0.87
C PRO A 315 -5.29 -2.43 -2.36
N VAL A 316 -4.06 -2.59 -2.84
CA VAL A 316 -3.74 -3.11 -4.17
C VAL A 316 -2.71 -4.23 -4.05
N LEU A 317 -2.79 -5.19 -4.96
CA LEU A 317 -1.82 -6.25 -5.13
C LEU A 317 -0.96 -5.94 -6.35
N TYR A 318 0.36 -6.02 -6.18
CA TYR A 318 1.29 -6.07 -7.29
C TYR A 318 1.68 -7.51 -7.54
N ALA A 319 1.51 -7.96 -8.78
CA ALA A 319 1.94 -9.27 -9.26
C ALA A 319 3.06 -9.07 -10.29
N ILE A 320 4.17 -9.79 -10.13
CA ILE A 320 5.36 -9.62 -10.96
C ILE A 320 5.54 -10.87 -11.83
N SER A 321 5.49 -10.69 -13.14
CA SER A 321 5.85 -11.70 -14.14
C SER A 321 7.16 -11.34 -14.81
N ILE A 322 8.02 -12.35 -14.97
CA ILE A 322 9.31 -12.21 -15.65
C ILE A 322 9.20 -12.91 -16.99
N GLU A 323 9.49 -12.17 -18.04
CA GLU A 323 9.31 -12.59 -19.43
C GLU A 323 10.63 -12.46 -20.20
N ALA A 324 10.62 -12.91 -21.46
CA ALA A 324 11.81 -12.82 -22.29
C ALA A 324 12.08 -11.35 -22.66
N GLY A 325 13.00 -10.72 -21.93
CA GLY A 325 13.43 -9.34 -22.17
C GLY A 325 12.59 -8.27 -21.45
N GLU A 326 11.64 -8.67 -20.60
CA GLU A 326 10.78 -7.73 -19.86
C GLU A 326 10.42 -8.26 -18.46
N VAL A 327 10.22 -7.32 -17.53
CA VAL A 327 9.59 -7.57 -16.23
C VAL A 327 8.29 -6.78 -16.17
N ASN A 328 7.17 -7.49 -16.09
CA ASN A 328 5.84 -6.91 -16.00
C ASN A 328 5.36 -6.89 -14.55
N VAL A 329 4.94 -5.71 -14.10
CA VAL A 329 4.42 -5.47 -12.76
C VAL A 329 2.95 -5.04 -12.89
N TYR A 330 2.04 -5.97 -12.58
CA TYR A 330 0.60 -5.79 -12.67
C TYR A 330 0.05 -5.27 -11.34
N LYS A 331 -0.61 -4.12 -11.37
CA LYS A 331 -1.35 -3.56 -10.22
C LYS A 331 -2.80 -4.00 -10.29
N ILE A 332 -3.27 -4.69 -9.26
CA ILE A 332 -4.60 -5.31 -9.19
C ILE A 332 -5.36 -4.75 -8.00
N SER A 333 -6.64 -4.42 -8.19
CA SER A 333 -7.48 -3.94 -7.10
C SER A 333 -7.85 -5.07 -6.12
N LEU A 334 -7.74 -4.79 -4.83
CA LEU A 334 -8.28 -5.64 -3.75
C LEU A 334 -9.53 -5.03 -3.10
N VAL A 335 -10.09 -3.95 -3.68
CA VAL A 335 -11.34 -3.37 -3.18
C VAL A 335 -12.52 -4.26 -3.54
N SER A 336 -13.44 -4.47 -2.60
CA SER A 336 -14.57 -5.39 -2.76
C SER A 336 -15.45 -5.11 -4.00
N SER A 337 -15.60 -3.85 -4.39
CA SER A 337 -16.43 -3.44 -5.53
C SER A 337 -15.85 -3.76 -6.91
N ASN A 338 -14.53 -3.96 -7.00
CA ASN A 338 -13.81 -4.24 -8.25
C ASN A 338 -12.66 -5.24 -8.03
N TYR A 339 -12.86 -6.17 -7.10
CA TYR A 339 -11.84 -7.12 -6.67
C TYR A 339 -11.30 -7.91 -7.86
N GLY A 340 -9.96 -8.01 -7.96
CA GLY A 340 -9.31 -8.74 -9.04
C GLY A 340 -9.27 -8.01 -10.39
N THR A 341 -9.65 -6.73 -10.42
CA THR A 341 -9.52 -5.90 -11.62
C THR A 341 -8.08 -5.47 -11.82
N LEU A 342 -7.50 -5.75 -12.99
CA LEU A 342 -6.22 -5.17 -13.41
C LEU A 342 -6.39 -3.65 -13.58
N LEU A 343 -5.68 -2.88 -12.77
CA LEU A 343 -5.72 -1.43 -12.78
C LEU A 343 -4.69 -0.84 -13.74
N ASN A 344 -3.47 -1.38 -13.71
CA ASN A 344 -2.35 -0.90 -14.51
C ASN A 344 -1.27 -1.98 -14.66
N THR A 345 -0.46 -1.87 -15.71
CA THR A 345 0.74 -2.68 -15.92
C THR A 345 1.94 -1.76 -16.11
N LYS A 346 2.97 -1.93 -15.29
CA LYS A 346 4.29 -1.32 -15.48
C LYS A 346 5.24 -2.34 -16.08
N THR A 347 5.75 -2.05 -17.27
CA THR A 347 6.76 -2.88 -17.94
C THR A 347 8.15 -2.26 -17.79
N PHE A 348 9.12 -3.08 -17.40
CA PHE A 348 10.54 -2.75 -17.41
C PHE A 348 11.23 -3.58 -18.49
N SER A 349 11.86 -2.93 -19.45
CA SER A 349 12.70 -3.62 -20.44
C SER A 349 14.01 -4.08 -19.81
N VAL A 350 14.36 -5.34 -19.98
CA VAL A 350 15.60 -5.96 -19.46
C VAL A 350 16.31 -6.73 -20.57
N VAL A 351 17.61 -6.96 -20.41
CA VAL A 351 18.46 -7.58 -21.45
C VAL A 351 18.70 -9.08 -21.27
N THR A 352 18.18 -9.71 -20.20
CA THR A 352 18.52 -11.09 -19.86
C THR A 352 17.27 -11.94 -19.53
N THR A 353 17.36 -13.25 -19.76
CA THR A 353 16.39 -14.26 -19.28
C THR A 353 16.72 -14.74 -17.86
N GLN A 354 17.46 -13.94 -17.09
CA GLN A 354 17.98 -14.36 -15.79
C GLN A 354 16.87 -14.47 -14.74
N PRO A 355 17.07 -15.33 -13.73
CA PRO A 355 16.24 -15.32 -12.55
C PRO A 355 16.46 -14.03 -11.75
N MET A 356 15.42 -13.22 -11.58
CA MET A 356 15.47 -11.92 -10.89
C MET A 356 14.10 -11.57 -10.31
N GLY A 357 13.85 -10.31 -9.96
CA GLY A 357 12.51 -9.74 -9.82
C GLY A 357 11.84 -9.98 -8.48
N ARG A 358 12.55 -10.52 -7.48
CA ARG A 358 12.02 -10.60 -6.12
C ARG A 358 12.07 -9.21 -5.46
N PRO A 359 10.92 -8.66 -5.05
CA PRO A 359 10.86 -7.35 -4.41
C PRO A 359 11.07 -7.46 -2.90
N ALA A 360 11.44 -6.35 -2.28
CA ALA A 360 11.49 -6.22 -0.82
C ALA A 360 10.94 -4.86 -0.38
N GLU A 361 10.21 -4.87 0.74
CA GLU A 361 9.84 -3.66 1.46
C GLU A 361 11.00 -3.28 2.40
N TRP A 362 11.39 -2.02 2.41
CA TRP A 362 12.45 -1.53 3.26
C TRP A 362 12.13 -0.16 3.83
N ASN A 363 12.56 0.08 5.06
CA ASN A 363 12.50 1.38 5.71
C ASN A 363 13.92 1.94 5.88
N ASN A 364 14.20 3.09 5.27
CA ASN A 364 15.52 3.75 5.33
C ASN A 364 15.67 4.71 6.52
N GLY A 365 14.85 4.55 7.57
CA GLY A 365 14.78 5.44 8.72
C GLY A 365 13.85 6.64 8.55
N THR A 366 13.42 6.97 7.31
CA THR A 366 12.47 8.06 7.05
C THR A 366 11.19 7.55 6.41
N ASN A 367 11.31 6.74 5.35
CA ASN A 367 10.18 6.26 4.58
C ASN A 367 10.25 4.73 4.41
N THR A 368 9.08 4.11 4.32
CA THR A 368 8.94 2.71 3.90
C THR A 368 8.56 2.66 2.43
N TYR A 369 9.21 1.80 1.65
CA TYR A 369 8.94 1.65 0.23
C TYR A 369 9.27 0.25 -0.27
N TRP A 370 8.66 -0.12 -1.39
CA TRP A 370 8.98 -1.33 -2.13
C TRP A 370 10.12 -1.07 -3.12
N THR A 371 11.05 -2.01 -3.18
CA THR A 371 12.16 -2.04 -4.14
C THR A 371 12.11 -3.32 -4.97
N LEU A 372 12.55 -3.24 -6.21
CA LEU A 372 12.57 -4.34 -7.18
C LEU A 372 13.92 -4.39 -7.90
N GLY A 373 14.56 -5.55 -7.87
CA GLY A 373 15.75 -5.83 -8.66
C GLY A 373 15.39 -6.18 -10.11
N LEU A 374 16.16 -5.65 -11.07
CA LEU A 374 15.98 -5.89 -12.51
C LEU A 374 17.16 -6.67 -13.14
N GLY A 375 17.89 -7.42 -12.32
CA GLY A 375 18.98 -8.28 -12.80
C GLY A 375 20.35 -7.63 -12.71
N ASP A 376 21.36 -8.33 -13.22
CA ASP A 376 22.74 -7.82 -13.23
C ASP A 376 22.86 -6.57 -14.10
N ASN A 377 23.51 -5.54 -13.58
CA ASN A 377 23.58 -4.21 -14.18
C ASN A 377 22.21 -3.53 -14.37
N GLY A 378 21.12 -4.19 -13.98
CA GLY A 378 19.77 -3.67 -13.93
C GLY A 378 19.58 -2.87 -12.64
N LYS A 379 19.34 -1.57 -12.78
CA LYS A 379 19.18 -0.67 -11.63
C LYS A 379 18.02 -1.11 -10.77
N ILE A 380 18.23 -1.09 -9.45
CA ILE A 380 17.16 -1.25 -8.46
C ILE A 380 16.08 -0.20 -8.77
N GLN A 381 14.82 -0.61 -8.78
CA GLN A 381 13.67 0.27 -8.95
C GLN A 381 12.97 0.46 -7.60
N GLN A 382 12.74 1.69 -7.21
CA GLN A 382 11.97 2.05 -6.03
C GLN A 382 10.58 2.52 -6.43
N LEU A 383 9.53 1.97 -5.83
CA LEU A 383 8.18 2.49 -5.95
C LEU A 383 8.03 3.73 -5.06
N THR A 384 8.18 4.92 -5.64
CA THR A 384 8.21 6.19 -4.88
C THR A 384 6.85 6.84 -4.71
N ALA A 385 5.91 6.58 -5.64
CA ALA A 385 4.55 7.08 -5.53
C ALA A 385 3.56 6.10 -6.15
N ILE A 386 2.52 5.75 -5.39
CA ILE A 386 1.41 4.93 -5.87
C ILE A 386 0.28 5.86 -6.29
N ALA A 387 -0.08 5.82 -7.56
CA ALA A 387 -1.11 6.68 -8.12
C ALA A 387 -2.51 6.09 -7.92
N ALA A 388 -3.53 6.91 -8.14
CA ALA A 388 -4.91 6.49 -8.02
C ALA A 388 -5.29 5.44 -9.08
N SER A 389 -6.00 4.40 -8.65
CA SER A 389 -6.55 3.28 -9.45
C SER A 389 -5.77 2.97 -10.73
N ALA A 390 -6.19 3.50 -11.88
CA ALA A 390 -5.64 3.14 -13.20
C ALA A 390 -4.44 3.99 -13.67
N SER A 391 -3.99 4.96 -12.86
CA SER A 391 -2.87 5.83 -13.23
C SER A 391 -1.51 5.13 -13.06
N ASN A 392 -0.50 5.65 -13.75
CA ASN A 392 0.88 5.18 -13.64
C ASN A 392 1.47 5.49 -12.27
N ASP A 393 1.95 4.43 -11.61
CA ASP A 393 2.80 4.58 -10.44
C ASP A 393 4.18 5.09 -10.85
N THR A 394 4.86 5.77 -9.93
CA THR A 394 6.21 6.29 -10.15
C THR A 394 7.22 5.29 -9.62
N TRP A 395 8.08 4.82 -10.52
CA TRP A 395 9.23 3.99 -10.20
C TRP A 395 10.51 4.76 -10.51
N THR A 396 11.36 4.91 -9.50
CA THR A 396 12.64 5.62 -9.60
C THR A 396 13.78 4.61 -9.62
N ALA A 397 14.61 4.66 -10.66
CA ALA A 397 15.80 3.84 -10.75
C ALA A 397 16.91 4.39 -9.85
N SER A 398 17.70 3.50 -9.25
CA SER A 398 18.96 3.87 -8.59
C SER A 398 19.95 4.45 -9.60
N ALA A 399 20.87 5.27 -9.11
CA ALA A 399 21.93 5.82 -9.94
C ALA A 399 23.01 4.76 -10.23
N ASP A 400 23.40 4.01 -9.22
CA ASP A 400 24.54 3.09 -9.26
C ASP A 400 24.17 1.66 -8.84
N ALA A 401 23.33 1.47 -7.82
CA ALA A 401 23.04 0.15 -7.26
C ALA A 401 22.22 -0.78 -8.17
N ASP A 402 22.60 -2.05 -8.25
CA ASP A 402 21.85 -3.11 -8.92
C ASP A 402 21.50 -4.27 -7.97
N ALA A 403 20.55 -5.10 -8.40
CA ALA A 403 20.17 -6.33 -7.71
C ALA A 403 19.39 -7.26 -8.66
N ARG A 404 19.61 -8.57 -8.53
CA ARG A 404 18.71 -9.60 -9.08
C ARG A 404 17.50 -9.81 -8.18
N HIS A 405 17.76 -10.11 -6.91
CA HIS A 405 16.75 -10.35 -5.89
C HIS A 405 17.04 -9.50 -4.67
N LEU A 406 15.98 -9.04 -4.02
CA LEU A 406 16.03 -8.35 -2.73
C LEU A 406 15.20 -9.13 -1.74
N PHE A 407 15.69 -9.27 -0.51
CA PHE A 407 14.93 -9.94 0.53
C PHE A 407 15.38 -9.51 1.93
N VAL A 408 14.45 -9.42 2.86
CA VAL A 408 14.72 -9.06 4.25
C VAL A 408 14.89 -10.34 5.07
N VAL A 409 16.02 -10.50 5.74
CA VAL A 409 16.26 -11.61 6.68
C VAL A 409 16.50 -10.99 8.05
N GLY A 410 15.62 -11.28 9.01
CA GLY A 410 15.61 -10.57 10.28
C GLY A 410 15.40 -9.06 10.08
N ASN A 411 16.40 -8.25 10.43
CA ASN A 411 16.35 -6.78 10.37
C ASN A 411 17.31 -6.18 9.33
N GLU A 412 17.80 -7.00 8.40
CA GLU A 412 18.77 -6.61 7.39
C GLU A 412 18.21 -6.88 6.00
N LEU A 413 18.51 -5.98 5.06
CA LEU A 413 18.17 -6.16 3.66
C LEU A 413 19.34 -6.79 2.93
N TYR A 414 19.05 -7.87 2.22
CA TYR A 414 19.99 -8.62 1.42
C TYR A 414 19.67 -8.42 -0.05
N ARG A 415 20.72 -8.35 -0.86
CA ARG A 415 20.61 -8.45 -2.31
C ARG A 415 21.45 -9.59 -2.83
N THR A 416 21.07 -10.06 -4.01
CA THR A 416 21.94 -10.91 -4.83
C THR A 416 22.33 -10.16 -6.08
N THR A 417 23.57 -10.35 -6.50
CA THR A 417 24.18 -9.71 -7.67
C THR A 417 25.06 -10.74 -8.38
N ASN A 418 25.24 -10.60 -9.69
CA ASN A 418 26.06 -11.49 -10.50
C ASN A 418 25.72 -12.98 -10.28
N GLU A 419 26.57 -13.88 -10.74
CA GLU A 419 26.27 -15.32 -10.72
C GLU A 419 26.10 -15.85 -9.29
N ASN A 420 26.93 -15.45 -8.33
CA ASN A 420 26.93 -16.06 -7.00
C ASN A 420 27.15 -15.10 -5.83
N GLN A 421 26.92 -13.80 -6.01
CA GLN A 421 27.21 -12.81 -4.97
C GLN A 421 25.98 -12.46 -4.15
N VAL A 422 26.23 -12.24 -2.85
CA VAL A 422 25.25 -11.79 -1.86
C VAL A 422 25.86 -10.63 -1.10
N SER A 423 25.09 -9.57 -0.89
CA SER A 423 25.54 -8.39 -0.17
C SER A 423 24.47 -7.93 0.82
N ILE A 424 24.91 -7.36 1.95
CA ILE A 424 24.05 -6.91 3.05
C ILE A 424 24.05 -5.39 3.08
N LEU A 425 22.87 -4.78 3.19
CA LEU A 425 22.74 -3.35 3.33
C LEU A 425 23.09 -2.91 4.75
N ALA A 426 23.87 -1.83 4.88
CA ALA A 426 24.08 -1.21 6.18
C ALA A 426 22.75 -0.79 6.82
N ARG A 427 22.56 -1.09 8.11
CA ARG A 427 21.30 -0.88 8.83
C ARG A 427 20.78 0.56 8.68
N GLY A 428 19.51 0.69 8.28
CA GLY A 428 18.83 1.98 8.11
C GLY A 428 19.37 2.83 6.96
N SER A 429 20.20 2.27 6.08
CA SER A 429 20.72 2.97 4.91
C SER A 429 19.76 2.86 3.73
N ASP A 430 20.01 3.66 2.70
CA ASP A 430 19.22 3.62 1.46
C ASP A 430 19.77 2.53 0.51
N PRO A 431 18.97 1.50 0.13
CA PRO A 431 19.36 0.49 -0.85
C PRO A 431 19.66 1.02 -2.25
N MET A 432 19.23 2.25 -2.57
CA MET A 432 19.39 2.85 -3.89
C MET A 432 20.81 3.37 -4.17
N THR A 433 21.70 3.31 -3.17
CA THR A 433 23.10 3.80 -3.26
C THR A 433 24.07 2.63 -3.12
N GLU A 434 24.91 2.41 -4.13
CA GLU A 434 25.83 1.27 -4.19
C GLU A 434 26.79 1.22 -2.99
N ALA A 435 27.32 2.37 -2.58
CA ALA A 435 28.27 2.47 -1.48
C ALA A 435 27.71 2.09 -0.09
N ASN A 436 26.38 1.96 0.05
CA ASN A 436 25.74 1.53 1.30
C ASN A 436 25.72 0.00 1.46
N TRP A 437 25.97 -0.73 0.38
CA TRP A 437 26.05 -2.19 0.42
C TRP A 437 27.43 -2.63 0.90
N GLY A 438 27.43 -3.65 1.76
CA GLY A 438 28.65 -4.30 2.23
C GLY A 438 29.41 -4.99 1.10
N GLY A 439 30.55 -5.59 1.44
CA GLY A 439 31.29 -6.43 0.50
C GLY A 439 30.52 -7.70 0.15
N ASP A 440 30.81 -8.26 -1.03
CA ASP A 440 30.15 -9.46 -1.52
C ASP A 440 30.62 -10.73 -0.81
N PHE A 441 29.65 -11.58 -0.48
CA PHE A 441 29.82 -12.97 -0.08
C PHE A 441 29.50 -13.88 -1.28
N TYR A 442 30.25 -14.98 -1.41
CA TYR A 442 30.16 -15.87 -2.57
C TYR A 442 29.53 -17.22 -2.23
N MET A 443 28.57 -17.66 -3.03
CA MET A 443 27.79 -18.89 -2.78
C MET A 443 28.07 -19.99 -3.80
N GLY A 444 28.80 -21.03 -3.40
CA GLY A 444 29.08 -22.19 -4.25
C GLY A 444 29.88 -21.83 -5.52
N ASP A 445 29.62 -22.54 -6.62
CA ASP A 445 30.29 -22.33 -7.92
C ASP A 445 29.91 -20.97 -8.54
N VAL A 446 30.89 -20.28 -9.12
CA VAL A 446 30.70 -19.00 -9.84
C VAL A 446 30.05 -19.21 -11.21
N GLY A 447 30.10 -20.42 -11.76
CA GLY A 447 29.50 -20.74 -13.06
C GLY A 447 27.97 -20.89 -13.05
N THR A 448 27.31 -20.68 -11.90
CA THR A 448 25.88 -20.95 -11.73
C THR A 448 25.21 -19.81 -10.98
N ASN A 449 24.07 -19.40 -11.50
CA ASN A 449 23.33 -18.24 -10.99
C ASN A 449 22.62 -18.52 -9.66
N ILE A 450 22.55 -17.52 -8.78
CA ILE A 450 21.52 -17.45 -7.75
C ILE A 450 20.19 -17.18 -8.45
N THR A 451 19.20 -18.04 -8.15
CA THR A 451 17.90 -18.07 -8.81
C THR A 451 16.76 -17.58 -7.92
N ASP A 452 16.90 -17.66 -6.59
CA ASP A 452 16.02 -17.05 -5.61
C ASP A 452 16.72 -16.96 -4.23
N ILE A 453 16.23 -16.09 -3.35
CA ILE A 453 16.69 -15.93 -1.97
C ILE A 453 15.49 -15.77 -1.05
N GLY A 454 15.47 -16.41 0.12
CA GLY A 454 14.44 -16.20 1.12
C GLY A 454 14.90 -16.54 2.52
N GLU A 455 13.95 -16.64 3.46
CA GLU A 455 14.20 -17.04 4.84
C GLU A 455 13.40 -18.28 5.20
N SER A 456 14.03 -19.17 5.96
CA SER A 456 13.42 -20.28 6.66
C SER A 456 13.85 -20.21 8.13
N ALA A 457 12.90 -19.93 9.04
CA ALA A 457 13.12 -19.99 10.50
C ALA A 457 14.31 -19.15 11.01
N GLY A 458 14.48 -17.94 10.50
CA GLY A 458 15.55 -17.01 10.87
C GLY A 458 16.88 -17.21 10.14
N THR A 459 17.01 -18.24 9.30
CA THR A 459 18.18 -18.40 8.42
C THR A 459 17.81 -18.10 6.97
N SER A 460 18.74 -17.50 6.25
CA SER A 460 18.61 -17.27 4.82
C SER A 460 18.85 -18.57 4.04
N TYR A 461 17.99 -18.82 3.06
CA TYR A 461 18.25 -19.80 2.03
C TYR A 461 18.49 -19.12 0.68
N LEU A 462 19.36 -19.71 -0.13
CA LEU A 462 19.59 -19.32 -1.50
C LEU A 462 19.37 -20.53 -2.41
N ALA A 463 18.45 -20.38 -3.35
CA ALA A 463 18.36 -21.29 -4.47
C ALA A 463 19.35 -20.83 -5.54
N LYS A 464 20.10 -21.79 -6.07
CA LYS A 464 20.98 -21.61 -7.23
C LYS A 464 20.61 -22.58 -8.32
N GLU A 465 21.10 -22.34 -9.52
CA GLU A 465 20.92 -23.26 -10.64
C GLU A 465 21.47 -24.65 -10.35
N ASP A 466 22.41 -24.81 -9.42
CA ASP A 466 23.03 -26.08 -9.04
C ASP A 466 22.72 -26.56 -7.62
N GLY A 467 21.78 -25.90 -6.94
CA GLY A 467 21.15 -26.48 -5.77
C GLY A 467 20.65 -25.49 -4.75
N PHE A 468 20.55 -25.94 -3.50
CA PHE A 468 19.90 -25.18 -2.44
C PHE A 468 20.86 -24.99 -1.28
N TYR A 469 21.13 -23.74 -0.92
CA TYR A 469 22.15 -23.37 0.03
C TYR A 469 21.49 -22.76 1.25
N GLU A 470 21.86 -23.23 2.44
CA GLU A 470 21.66 -22.48 3.67
C GLU A 470 22.85 -21.54 3.85
N TRP A 471 22.57 -20.29 4.15
CA TRP A 471 23.60 -19.28 4.35
C TRP A 471 23.50 -18.69 5.74
N ASP A 472 24.65 -18.64 6.41
CA ASP A 472 24.83 -17.95 7.68
C ASP A 472 25.35 -16.53 7.40
N GLY A 473 24.49 -15.54 7.62
CA GLY A 473 24.80 -14.12 7.43
C GLY A 473 25.91 -13.58 8.36
N VAL A 474 26.28 -14.32 9.42
CA VAL A 474 27.35 -13.94 10.35
C VAL A 474 28.70 -14.47 9.91
N GLU A 475 28.76 -15.75 9.51
CA GLU A 475 30.02 -16.38 9.06
C GLU A 475 30.30 -16.15 7.56
N GLY A 476 29.30 -15.72 6.79
CA GLY A 476 29.42 -15.49 5.35
C GLY A 476 29.61 -16.78 4.54
N THR A 477 29.36 -17.95 5.13
CA THR A 477 29.55 -19.26 4.47
C THR A 477 28.23 -19.89 4.06
N GLY A 478 28.14 -20.31 2.79
CA GLY A 478 27.00 -21.05 2.26
C GLY A 478 27.27 -22.55 2.27
N ARG A 479 26.31 -23.35 2.75
CA ARG A 479 26.36 -24.81 2.72
C ARG A 479 25.26 -25.32 1.82
N ASN A 480 25.62 -26.15 0.83
CA ASN A 480 24.61 -26.82 0.00
C ASN A 480 23.88 -27.86 0.87
N SER A 481 22.62 -27.57 1.18
CA SER A 481 21.76 -28.39 2.03
C SER A 481 21.04 -29.49 1.24
N LEU A 482 21.00 -29.38 -0.09
CA LEU A 482 20.41 -30.36 -1.01
C LEU A 482 21.34 -30.62 -2.20
N PRO A 483 22.55 -31.19 -1.99
CA PRO A 483 23.53 -31.37 -3.06
C PRO A 483 23.08 -32.32 -4.16
N GLU A 484 22.03 -33.13 -3.92
CA GLU A 484 21.45 -34.04 -4.90
C GLU A 484 20.47 -33.37 -5.87
N SER A 485 20.10 -32.10 -5.64
CA SER A 485 19.23 -31.38 -6.57
C SER A 485 19.95 -31.15 -7.90
N GLY A 486 19.35 -31.59 -9.00
CA GLY A 486 19.87 -31.40 -10.35
C GLY A 486 19.88 -29.93 -10.77
N ARG A 487 20.55 -29.63 -11.91
CA ARG A 487 20.62 -28.25 -12.40
C ARG A 487 19.30 -27.75 -12.97
N ALA A 488 18.85 -26.57 -12.55
CA ALA A 488 17.63 -25.93 -13.05
C ALA A 488 17.78 -24.40 -13.15
N PRO A 489 17.56 -23.78 -14.33
CA PRO A 489 17.78 -22.34 -14.56
C PRO A 489 16.85 -21.41 -13.77
N ARG A 490 15.77 -21.95 -13.18
CA ARG A 490 14.77 -21.24 -12.38
C ARG A 490 14.54 -21.91 -11.03
N ASN A 491 15.58 -22.51 -10.46
CA ASN A 491 15.47 -23.23 -9.19
C ASN A 491 14.92 -22.30 -8.09
N GLY A 492 14.06 -22.82 -7.22
CA GLY A 492 13.54 -22.10 -6.07
C GLY A 492 12.61 -20.92 -6.33
N GLN A 493 12.41 -20.49 -7.58
CA GLN A 493 11.63 -19.28 -7.86
C GLN A 493 10.17 -19.41 -7.45
N GLY A 494 9.69 -18.42 -6.68
CA GLY A 494 8.33 -18.41 -6.15
C GLY A 494 8.11 -19.45 -5.05
N MET A 495 9.17 -20.09 -4.53
CA MET A 495 9.06 -20.94 -3.36
C MET A 495 8.74 -20.09 -2.13
N LEU A 496 7.80 -20.59 -1.34
CA LEU A 496 7.38 -19.95 -0.09
C LEU A 496 7.62 -20.92 1.06
N TYR A 497 8.34 -20.47 2.09
CA TYR A 497 8.42 -21.22 3.33
C TYR A 497 7.11 -21.04 4.13
N TRP A 498 6.47 -22.14 4.50
CA TRP A 498 5.17 -22.13 5.17
C TRP A 498 5.02 -23.30 6.14
N HIS A 499 4.75 -23.00 7.43
CA HIS A 499 4.55 -23.98 8.51
C HIS A 499 5.55 -25.14 8.54
N GLY A 500 6.85 -24.81 8.55
CA GLY A 500 7.90 -25.83 8.71
C GLY A 500 8.28 -26.56 7.42
N GLY A 501 7.80 -26.13 6.26
CA GLY A 501 8.16 -26.71 4.97
C GLY A 501 8.08 -25.73 3.81
N PHE A 502 8.68 -26.09 2.68
CA PHE A 502 8.59 -25.29 1.46
C PHE A 502 7.37 -25.67 0.64
N LYS A 503 6.62 -24.66 0.21
CA LYS A 503 5.63 -24.77 -0.86
C LYS A 503 6.32 -24.46 -2.17
N ILE A 504 6.25 -25.42 -3.10
CA ILE A 504 6.79 -25.30 -4.44
C ILE A 504 5.62 -25.07 -5.40
N PRO A 505 5.62 -24.01 -6.22
CA PRO A 505 4.63 -23.82 -7.27
C PRO A 505 4.65 -25.03 -8.21
N ALA A 506 3.51 -25.71 -8.36
CA ALA A 506 3.38 -26.78 -9.34
C ALA A 506 3.05 -26.17 -10.71
N ALA A 507 3.68 -26.67 -11.78
CA ALA A 507 3.20 -26.41 -13.13
C ALA A 507 1.82 -27.07 -13.28
N SER A 508 0.81 -26.30 -13.69
CA SER A 508 -0.53 -26.78 -14.01
C SER A 508 -0.58 -27.45 -15.37
#